data_AF-A0A970SQ91-F1
#
_entry.id   AF-A0A970SQ91-F1
#
_cell.length_a   1.000
_cell.length_b   1.000
_cell.length_c   1.000
_cell.angle_alpha   90.00
_cell.angle_beta   90.00
_cell.angle_gamma   90.00
#
_symmetry.space_group_name_H-M   'P 1'
#
loop_
_entity.id
_entity.type
_entity.pdbx_description
1 polymer ?
#
loop_
_entity_poly.entity_id
_entity_poly.type
_entity_poly.pdbx_seq_one_letter_code
_entity_poly.pdbx_strand_id
1 'polypeptide(L)'
;MAINNDNPNPVGCSLPLKGCLVACLLVMALFLGVLTYFSRMPSVQAMGVFKYNLQELSAAISRYEDVTGNRPQKLEGLAKQYLKDPSVLRCPLDKSVGDAPSYIYNPNATDDQVMLECGRHKIRKDMPNSRLVVLGSGKFEIRNPSFRQTIKEAEKHPR
;
A
#
# COMPACT_ATOMS: atom_id res chain seq x y z
N MET A 1 -59.08 25.90 -49.88
CA MET A 1 -57.70 26.41 -49.89
C MET A 1 -56.99 25.87 -48.67
N ALA A 2 -55.96 25.06 -48.86
CA ALA A 2 -55.14 24.49 -47.79
C ALA A 2 -54.02 25.48 -47.42
N ILE A 3 -53.79 25.71 -46.13
CA ILE A 3 -52.61 26.42 -45.62
C ILE A 3 -52.01 25.59 -44.48
N ASN A 4 -50.69 25.48 -44.54
CA ASN A 4 -49.84 24.43 -44.02
C ASN A 4 -49.66 24.41 -42.49
N ASN A 5 -49.50 23.19 -41.98
CA ASN A 5 -48.81 22.92 -40.71
C ASN A 5 -47.31 23.05 -40.94
N ASP A 6 -46.71 24.16 -40.49
CA ASP A 6 -45.26 24.24 -40.31
C ASP A 6 -44.95 24.01 -38.83
N ASN A 7 -44.60 22.76 -38.50
CA ASN A 7 -43.96 22.41 -37.25
C ASN A 7 -42.46 22.22 -37.52
N PRO A 8 -41.58 23.17 -37.14
CA PRO A 8 -40.15 22.95 -37.24
C PRO A 8 -39.64 22.27 -35.97
N ASN A 9 -39.33 20.98 -36.08
CA ASN A 9 -38.49 20.25 -35.13
C ASN A 9 -37.13 19.94 -35.79
N PRO A 10 -36.06 19.72 -35.01
CA PRO A 10 -35.03 20.69 -34.66
C PRO A 10 -33.75 20.54 -35.49
N VAL A 11 -33.06 21.64 -35.77
CA VAL A 11 -31.81 21.63 -36.54
C VAL A 11 -30.60 21.41 -35.61
N GLY A 12 -30.06 20.20 -35.64
CA GLY A 12 -28.62 19.91 -35.64
C GLY A 12 -27.75 20.35 -34.44
N CYS A 13 -27.67 19.50 -33.41
CA CYS A 13 -26.64 19.59 -32.35
C CYS A 13 -25.51 18.55 -32.52
N SER A 14 -24.87 18.46 -33.69
CA SER A 14 -23.81 17.45 -33.96
C SER A 14 -22.37 17.97 -33.90
N LEU A 15 -22.16 19.29 -33.90
CA LEU A 15 -20.83 19.90 -33.76
C LEU A 15 -20.26 19.94 -32.33
N PRO A 16 -21.02 20.27 -31.25
CA PRO A 16 -20.45 20.31 -29.90
C PRO A 16 -20.11 18.92 -29.34
N LEU A 17 -20.74 17.86 -29.87
CA LEU A 17 -20.54 16.48 -29.43
C LEU A 17 -19.14 15.95 -29.79
N LYS A 18 -18.63 16.27 -30.99
CA LYS A 18 -17.30 15.83 -31.45
C LYS A 18 -16.18 16.52 -30.69
N GLY A 19 -16.33 17.81 -30.37
CA GLY A 19 -15.38 18.55 -29.55
C GLY A 19 -15.31 18.00 -28.12
N CYS A 20 -16.45 17.64 -27.54
CA CYS A 20 -16.52 17.01 -26.21
C CYS A 20 -15.80 15.65 -26.20
N LEU A 21 -16.01 14.82 -27.22
CA LEU A 21 -15.34 13.51 -27.34
C LEU A 21 -13.82 13.63 -27.40
N VAL A 22 -13.29 14.57 -28.19
CA VAL A 22 -11.83 14.82 -28.28
C VAL A 22 -11.28 15.32 -26.94
N ALA A 23 -11.99 16.24 -26.27
CA ALA A 23 -11.59 16.74 -24.95
C ALA A 23 -11.58 15.61 -23.91
N CYS A 24 -12.61 14.76 -23.86
CA CYS A 24 -12.66 13.61 -22.96
C CYS A 24 -11.52 12.63 -23.23
N LEU A 25 -11.19 12.34 -24.49
CA LEU A 25 -10.07 11.46 -24.83
C LEU A 25 -8.73 12.04 -24.39
N LEU A 26 -8.51 13.35 -24.56
CA LEU A 26 -7.30 14.02 -24.08
C LEU A 26 -7.19 13.97 -22.55
N VAL A 27 -8.29 14.22 -21.83
CA VAL A 27 -8.32 14.14 -20.36
C VAL A 27 -8.04 12.71 -19.89
N MET A 28 -8.66 11.71 -20.51
CA MET A 28 -8.42 10.30 -20.21
C MET A 28 -6.98 9.88 -20.49
N ALA A 29 -6.40 10.32 -21.60
CA ALA A 29 -5.01 10.05 -21.96
C ALA A 29 -4.03 10.68 -20.95
N LEU A 30 -4.28 11.92 -20.52
CA LEU A 30 -3.51 12.57 -19.46
C LEU A 30 -3.62 11.82 -18.14
N PHE A 31 -4.83 11.43 -17.74
CA PHE A 31 -5.07 10.69 -16.51
C PHE A 31 -4.38 9.33 -16.51
N LEU A 32 -4.47 8.58 -17.62
CA LEU A 32 -3.75 7.33 -17.82
C LEU A 32 -2.23 7.54 -17.79
N GLY A 33 -1.71 8.59 -18.43
CA GLY A 33 -0.30 8.93 -18.39
C GLY A 33 0.20 9.18 -16.96
N VAL A 34 -0.55 9.96 -16.18
CA VAL A 34 -0.26 10.24 -14.77
C VAL A 34 -0.29 8.94 -13.94
N LEU A 35 -1.33 8.12 -14.09
CA LEU A 35 -1.42 6.83 -13.40
C LEU A 35 -0.23 5.92 -13.73
N THR A 36 0.11 5.80 -15.01
CA THR A 36 1.24 4.97 -15.47
C THR A 36 2.57 5.47 -14.90
N TYR A 37 2.75 6.79 -14.80
CA TYR A 37 3.90 7.41 -14.16
C TYR A 37 3.98 7.07 -12.66
N PHE A 38 2.88 7.23 -11.91
CA PHE A 38 2.83 6.88 -10.50
C PHE A 38 3.02 5.37 -10.25
N SER A 39 2.46 4.51 -11.10
CA SER A 39 2.64 3.06 -11.02
C SER A 39 4.08 2.62 -11.23
N ARG A 40 4.91 3.41 -11.94
CA ARG A 40 6.34 3.16 -12.13
C ARG A 40 7.21 3.68 -10.99
N MET A 41 6.65 4.42 -10.04
CA MET A 41 7.41 4.93 -8.90
C MET A 41 7.71 3.77 -7.93
N PRO A 42 8.98 3.43 -7.67
CA PRO A 42 9.36 2.25 -6.90
C PRO A 42 8.87 2.30 -5.45
N SER A 43 8.64 3.50 -4.90
CA SER A 43 8.03 3.70 -3.58
C SER A 43 6.58 3.19 -3.51
N VAL A 44 5.79 3.36 -4.57
CA VAL A 44 4.39 2.94 -4.64
C VAL A 44 4.30 1.42 -4.82
N GLN A 45 5.14 0.85 -5.70
CA GLN A 45 5.22 -0.60 -5.88
C GLN A 45 5.69 -1.31 -4.60
N ALA A 46 6.72 -0.76 -3.94
CA ALA A 46 7.24 -1.31 -2.69
C ALA A 46 6.18 -1.33 -1.59
N MET A 47 5.28 -0.34 -1.55
CA MET A 47 4.19 -0.30 -0.58
C MET A 47 3.14 -1.40 -0.83
N GLY A 48 2.82 -1.66 -2.10
CA GLY A 48 1.88 -2.72 -2.49
C GLY A 48 2.40 -4.12 -2.16
N VAL A 49 3.63 -4.43 -2.60
CA VAL A 49 4.29 -5.72 -2.30
C VAL A 49 4.46 -5.90 -0.79
N PHE A 50 4.81 -4.84 -0.08
CA PHE A 50 4.97 -4.89 1.36
C PHE A 50 3.65 -5.19 2.10
N LYS A 51 2.55 -4.54 1.71
CA LYS A 51 1.23 -4.82 2.30
C LYS A 51 0.87 -6.28 2.11
N TYR A 52 1.12 -6.82 0.93
CA TYR A 52 0.93 -8.24 0.64
C TYR A 52 1.80 -9.12 1.54
N ASN A 53 3.10 -8.83 1.67
CA ASN A 53 4.01 -9.61 2.52
C ASN A 53 3.57 -9.62 3.98
N LEU A 54 3.17 -8.47 4.54
CA LEU A 54 2.67 -8.39 5.92
C LEU A 54 1.35 -9.15 6.11
N GLN A 55 0.44 -9.08 5.14
CA GLN A 55 -0.83 -9.80 5.20
C GLN A 55 -0.63 -11.32 5.12
N GLU A 56 0.26 -11.78 4.23
CA GLU A 56 0.61 -13.20 4.16
C GLU A 56 1.34 -13.64 5.44
N LEU A 57 2.21 -12.80 6.01
CA LEU A 57 2.90 -13.10 7.26
C LEU A 57 1.92 -13.18 8.45
N SER A 58 0.97 -12.24 8.56
CA SER A 58 -0.05 -12.31 9.61
C SER A 58 -0.94 -13.55 9.44
N ALA A 59 -1.32 -13.89 8.20
CA ALA A 59 -2.09 -15.10 7.93
C ALA A 59 -1.29 -16.38 8.24
N ALA A 60 0.02 -16.40 7.97
CA ALA A 60 0.89 -17.51 8.33
C ALA A 60 0.99 -17.70 9.85
N ILE A 61 1.08 -16.61 10.61
CA ILE A 61 1.05 -16.64 12.08
C ILE A 61 -0.28 -17.20 12.57
N SER A 62 -1.41 -16.75 12.03
CA SER A 62 -2.73 -17.28 12.39
C SER A 62 -2.83 -18.78 12.09
N ARG A 63 -2.40 -19.23 10.89
CA ARG A 63 -2.38 -20.66 10.54
C ARG A 63 -1.50 -21.49 11.47
N TYR A 64 -0.37 -20.94 11.92
CA TYR A 64 0.48 -21.60 12.90
C TYR A 64 -0.24 -21.71 14.25
N GLU A 65 -0.81 -20.60 14.73
CA GLU A 65 -1.56 -20.52 15.97
C GLU A 65 -2.76 -21.47 16.01
N ASP A 66 -3.48 -21.62 14.90
CA ASP A 66 -4.60 -22.56 14.75
C ASP A 66 -4.18 -24.03 14.97
N VAL A 67 -2.92 -24.37 14.63
CA VAL A 67 -2.39 -25.74 14.73
C VAL A 67 -1.72 -25.99 16.09
N THR A 68 -0.94 -25.03 16.60
CA THR A 68 -0.13 -25.20 17.81
C THR A 68 -0.78 -24.60 19.07
N GLY A 69 -1.91 -23.91 18.92
CA GLY A 69 -2.61 -23.18 19.99
C GLY A 69 -1.86 -21.96 20.52
N ASN A 70 -0.71 -21.63 19.95
CA ASN A 70 0.16 -20.54 20.37
C ASN A 70 0.86 -19.93 19.16
N ARG A 71 1.12 -18.63 19.18
CA ARG A 71 1.93 -17.96 18.15
C ARG A 71 3.39 -18.41 18.18
N PRO A 72 4.10 -18.38 17.03
CA PRO A 72 5.51 -18.74 17.00
C PRO A 72 6.31 -17.71 17.81
N GLN A 73 7.33 -18.15 18.55
CA GLN A 73 8.19 -17.25 19.35
C GLN A 73 9.10 -16.36 18.47
N LYS A 74 9.38 -16.82 17.26
CA LYS A 74 10.27 -16.18 16.29
C LYS A 74 9.69 -16.35 14.89
N LEU A 75 9.86 -15.34 14.02
CA LEU A 75 9.35 -15.40 12.64
C LEU A 75 10.05 -16.47 11.81
N GLU A 76 11.31 -16.77 12.10
CA GLU A 76 12.07 -17.86 11.49
C GLU A 76 11.51 -19.24 11.84
N GLY A 77 10.73 -19.33 12.92
CA GLY A 77 10.02 -20.55 13.32
C GLY A 77 8.80 -20.86 12.45
N LEU A 78 8.35 -19.91 11.61
CA LEU A 78 7.34 -20.18 10.60
C LEU A 78 7.96 -21.05 9.51
N ALA A 79 7.76 -22.36 9.64
CA ALA A 79 8.19 -23.32 8.63
C ALA A 79 7.60 -22.97 7.25
N LYS A 80 8.31 -23.37 6.18
CA LYS A 80 7.88 -23.20 4.79
C LYS A 80 6.47 -23.73 4.51
N GLN A 81 5.95 -24.62 5.35
CA GLN A 81 4.58 -25.13 5.23
C GLN A 81 3.49 -24.10 5.56
N TYR A 82 3.80 -23.07 6.36
CA TYR A 82 2.85 -22.02 6.72
C TYR A 82 3.00 -20.74 5.88
N LEU A 83 4.06 -20.64 5.08
CA LEU A 83 4.37 -19.49 4.23
C LEU A 83 4.35 -19.93 2.77
N LYS A 84 3.58 -19.24 1.92
CA LYS A 84 3.61 -19.51 0.47
C LYS A 84 4.98 -19.23 -0.16
N ASP A 85 5.65 -18.19 0.31
CA ASP A 85 6.97 -17.77 -0.15
C ASP A 85 7.81 -17.31 1.04
N PRO A 86 9.00 -17.90 1.31
CA PRO A 86 9.91 -17.44 2.36
C PRO A 86 10.39 -15.99 2.22
N SER A 87 10.36 -15.42 1.00
CA SER A 87 10.79 -14.05 0.74
C SER A 87 9.95 -13.01 1.50
N VAL A 88 8.73 -13.36 1.92
CA VAL A 88 7.83 -12.45 2.66
C VAL A 88 8.31 -12.11 4.07
N LEU A 89 9.27 -12.86 4.61
CA LEU A 89 9.93 -12.55 5.88
C LEU A 89 10.83 -11.30 5.79
N ARG A 90 11.06 -10.79 4.58
CA ARG A 90 11.90 -9.62 4.35
C ARG A 90 11.12 -8.48 3.72
N CYS A 91 11.47 -7.28 4.16
CA CYS A 91 10.93 -6.06 3.56
C CYS A 91 11.63 -5.86 2.20
N PRO A 92 10.91 -5.57 1.10
CA PRO A 92 11.52 -5.32 -0.21
C PRO A 92 12.50 -4.12 -0.23
N LEU A 93 12.39 -3.22 0.75
CA LEU A 93 13.30 -2.08 0.92
C LEU A 93 14.50 -2.41 1.83
N ASP A 94 14.54 -3.60 2.43
CA ASP A 94 15.68 -4.03 3.21
C ASP A 94 16.81 -4.51 2.29
N LYS A 95 17.91 -3.74 2.29
CA LYS A 95 19.14 -4.06 1.54
C LYS A 95 20.18 -4.79 2.39
N SER A 96 19.83 -5.20 3.62
CA SER A 96 20.75 -5.96 4.48
C SER A 96 21.14 -7.28 3.81
N VAL A 97 22.36 -7.75 4.09
CA VAL A 97 22.86 -9.03 3.59
C VAL A 97 22.55 -10.10 4.64
N GLY A 98 21.92 -11.21 4.24
CA GLY A 98 21.55 -12.33 5.12
C GLY A 98 20.06 -12.71 5.06
N ASP A 99 19.68 -13.83 5.67
CA ASP A 99 18.32 -14.39 5.62
C ASP A 99 17.44 -14.03 6.82
N ALA A 100 17.90 -13.11 7.67
CA ALA A 100 17.15 -12.69 8.85
C ALA A 100 15.88 -11.91 8.46
N PRO A 101 14.76 -12.10 9.19
CA PRO A 101 13.55 -11.31 8.99
C PRO A 101 13.81 -9.81 9.19
N SER A 102 13.24 -9.00 8.32
CA SER A 102 13.40 -7.53 8.36
C SER A 102 12.43 -6.83 9.32
N TYR A 103 11.49 -7.58 9.88
CA TYR A 103 10.36 -7.07 10.66
C TYR A 103 10.60 -7.21 12.15
N ILE A 104 10.11 -6.25 12.93
CA ILE A 104 10.04 -6.37 14.39
C ILE A 104 8.77 -7.16 14.70
N TYR A 105 8.89 -8.19 15.52
CA TYR A 105 7.78 -9.09 15.86
C TYR A 105 7.63 -9.23 17.37
N ASN A 106 6.38 -9.17 17.84
CA ASN A 106 6.00 -9.40 19.22
C ASN A 106 4.97 -10.55 19.28
N PRO A 107 5.38 -11.76 19.70
CA PRO A 107 4.48 -12.91 19.76
C PRO A 107 3.37 -12.76 20.82
N ASN A 108 3.61 -11.93 21.84
CA ASN A 108 2.70 -11.75 22.97
C ASN A 108 1.74 -10.56 22.79
N ALA A 109 1.65 -10.00 21.58
CA ALA A 109 0.79 -8.86 21.30
C ALA A 109 -0.69 -9.21 21.47
N THR A 110 -1.43 -8.44 22.28
CA THR A 110 -2.90 -8.49 22.30
C THR A 110 -3.49 -7.88 21.02
N ASP A 111 -4.81 -8.00 20.85
CA ASP A 111 -5.52 -7.62 19.61
C ASP A 111 -5.29 -6.17 19.15
N ASP A 112 -5.09 -5.27 20.11
CA ASP A 112 -4.85 -3.84 19.95
C ASP A 112 -3.36 -3.45 19.98
N GLN A 113 -2.49 -4.40 20.33
CA GLN A 113 -1.04 -4.20 20.38
C GLN A 113 -0.39 -4.52 19.04
N VAL A 114 0.74 -3.87 18.79
CA VAL A 114 1.54 -4.10 17.59
C VAL A 114 2.18 -5.48 17.66
N MET A 115 1.79 -6.36 16.73
CA MET A 115 2.35 -7.69 16.56
C MET A 115 3.51 -7.67 15.57
N LEU A 116 3.36 -6.97 14.44
CA LEU A 116 4.41 -6.82 13.43
C LEU A 116 4.64 -5.35 13.13
N GLU A 117 5.90 -4.95 12.97
CA GLU A 117 6.28 -3.58 12.60
C GLU A 117 7.40 -3.57 11.56
N CYS A 118 7.27 -2.68 10.57
CA CYS A 118 8.38 -2.30 9.69
C CYS A 118 8.60 -0.79 9.73
N GLY A 119 9.83 -0.38 10.05
CA GLY A 119 10.26 1.02 10.07
C GLY A 119 11.10 1.45 8.87
N ARG A 120 11.02 0.75 7.73
CA ARG A 120 11.90 1.02 6.56
C ARG A 120 11.24 1.81 5.43
N HIS A 121 10.00 2.24 5.61
CA HIS A 121 9.24 2.91 4.56
C HIS A 121 9.29 4.43 4.72
N LYS A 122 9.68 5.14 3.67
CA LYS A 122 9.59 6.60 3.58
C LYS A 122 8.52 6.97 2.56
N ILE A 123 7.48 7.67 2.99
CA ILE A 123 6.45 8.20 2.07
C ILE A 123 7.05 9.30 1.17
N ARG A 124 7.95 10.10 1.74
CA ARG A 124 8.73 11.12 1.02
C ARG A 124 10.17 11.15 1.54
N LYS A 125 11.11 11.63 0.71
CA LYS A 125 12.53 11.71 1.07
C LYS A 125 12.81 12.62 2.27
N ASP A 126 11.98 13.65 2.44
CA ASP A 126 12.02 14.63 3.52
C ASP A 126 11.20 14.24 4.74
N MET A 127 10.51 13.09 4.70
CA MET A 127 9.74 12.58 5.83
C MET A 127 10.54 11.53 6.62
N PRO A 128 10.35 11.49 7.95
CA PRO A 128 10.84 10.40 8.77
C PRO A 128 10.23 9.08 8.31
N ASN A 129 10.88 7.96 8.66
CA ASN A 129 10.38 6.64 8.33
C ASN A 129 8.97 6.43 8.91
N SER A 130 8.00 6.14 8.05
CA SER A 130 6.68 5.70 8.43
C SER A 130 6.76 4.26 8.96
N ARG A 131 6.07 4.01 10.07
CA ARG A 131 5.99 2.69 10.67
C ARG A 131 4.70 2.03 10.20
N LEU A 132 4.85 0.93 9.48
CA LEU A 132 3.72 0.13 9.06
C LEU A 132 3.57 -1.01 10.06
N VAL A 133 2.39 -1.13 10.66
CA VAL A 133 2.15 -2.06 11.75
C VAL A 133 0.97 -2.98 11.45
N VAL A 134 1.07 -4.22 11.93
CA VAL A 134 -0.06 -5.15 12.03
C VAL A 134 -0.31 -5.41 13.50
N LEU A 135 -1.55 -5.25 13.93
CA LEU A 135 -1.96 -5.51 15.31
C LEU A 135 -2.15 -7.01 15.55
N GLY A 136 -2.24 -7.44 16.82
CA GLY A 136 -2.54 -8.84 17.17
C GLY A 136 -3.84 -9.35 16.55
N SER A 137 -4.80 -8.46 16.30
CA SER A 137 -6.06 -8.76 15.58
C SER A 137 -5.88 -9.00 14.07
N GLY A 138 -4.68 -8.81 13.52
CA GLY A 138 -4.42 -8.87 12.07
C GLY A 138 -4.76 -7.57 11.32
N LYS A 139 -5.24 -6.53 12.01
CA LYS A 139 -5.55 -5.24 11.39
C LYS A 139 -4.27 -4.49 11.00
N PHE A 140 -4.24 -3.97 9.78
CA PHE A 140 -3.14 -3.16 9.24
C PHE A 140 -3.34 -1.68 9.53
N GLU A 141 -2.31 -1.01 10.07
CA GLU A 141 -2.33 0.42 10.33
C GLU A 141 -1.02 1.07 9.88
N ILE A 142 -1.11 2.30 9.36
CA ILE A 142 0.04 3.15 9.09
C ILE A 142 0.19 4.10 10.27
N ARG A 143 1.23 3.90 11.09
CA ARG A 143 1.55 4.81 12.17
C ARG A 143 2.58 5.82 11.69
N ASN A 144 2.17 7.08 11.64
CA ASN A 144 3.10 8.18 11.46
C ASN A 144 4.01 8.25 12.71
N PRO A 145 5.31 8.48 12.53
CA PRO A 145 6.21 8.65 13.66
C PRO A 145 5.72 9.83 14.50
N SER A 146 5.81 9.68 15.82
CA SER A 146 5.38 10.76 16.72
C SER A 146 6.26 11.99 16.51
N PHE A 147 5.74 13.18 16.80
CA PHE A 147 6.50 14.43 16.69
C PHE A 147 7.86 14.37 17.40
N ARG A 148 7.94 13.69 18.56
CA ARG A 148 9.20 13.45 19.28
C ARG A 148 10.19 12.58 18.50
N GLN A 149 9.72 11.56 17.77
CA GLN A 149 10.57 10.74 16.91
C GLN A 149 11.07 11.55 15.71
N THR A 150 10.22 12.41 15.14
CA THR A 150 10.60 13.32 14.06
C THR A 150 11.70 14.30 14.49
N ILE A 151 11.61 14.86 15.70
CA ILE A 151 12.66 15.74 16.24
C ILE A 151 13.98 14.97 16.42
N LYS A 152 13.95 13.79 17.05
CA LYS A 152 15.17 12.98 17.25
C LYS A 152 15.84 12.57 15.93
N GLU A 153 15.06 12.28 14.89
CA GLU A 153 15.58 11.93 13.57
C GLU A 153 16.20 13.17 12.88
N ALA A 154 15.59 14.35 13.03
CA ALA A 154 16.09 15.61 12.49
C ALA A 154 17.39 16.06 13.18
N GLU A 155 17.53 15.86 14.48
CA GLU A 155 18.77 16.12 15.24
C GLU A 155 19.93 15.24 14.78
N LYS A 156 19.65 14.04 14.25
CA LYS A 156 20.67 13.08 13.81
C LYS A 156 21.28 13.45 12.44
N HIS A 157 20.64 14.32 11.68
CA HIS A 157 21.11 14.82 10.39
C HIS A 157 21.10 16.37 10.37
N PRO A 158 21.97 17.04 11.14
CA PRO A 158 22.12 18.48 11.02
C PRO A 158 22.64 18.80 9.62
N ARG A 159 21.99 19.77 8.96
CA ARG A 159 22.40 20.28 7.65
C ARG A 159 23.75 20.98 7.72
#